data_AF-A0A9R0S1R3-F1
#
_entry.id   AF-A0A9R0S1R3-F1
#
_cell.length_a   1.000
_cell.length_b   1.000
_cell.length_c   1.000
_cell.angle_alpha   90.00
_cell.angle_beta   90.00
_cell.angle_gamma   90.00
#
_symmetry.space_group_name_H-M   'P 1'
#
loop_
_entity.id
_entity.type
_entity.pdbx_description
1 polymer ?
#
loop_
_entity_poly.entity_id
_entity_poly.type
_entity_poly.pdbx_seq_one_letter_code
_entity_poly.pdbx_strand_id
1 'polypeptide(L)'
;MATEAQAQWVLTATGRSPTNIAVIKYWGKRDEALILPVNDSISVTLDPDHLSATTTVAASPAFPSDRMWLNGKEIALSGGRFQSCLREIRKRARDVEDEKKGIKIKKEDWEKLHVHIASYNNFPTAAGLASSAAGFACLGRGLEVHAAVYMVDL
;
A
#
# COMPACT_ATOMS: atom_id res chain seq x y z
N MET A 1 -13.72 33.78 -15.78
CA MET A 1 -13.64 32.30 -15.78
C MET A 1 -13.49 31.88 -14.34
N ALA A 2 -14.55 31.34 -13.74
CA ALA A 2 -14.54 30.90 -12.35
C ALA A 2 -13.67 29.64 -12.27
N THR A 3 -12.57 29.73 -11.53
CA THR A 3 -11.79 28.55 -11.12
C THR A 3 -12.68 27.72 -10.20
N GLU A 4 -13.12 26.56 -10.69
CA GLU A 4 -13.79 25.56 -9.87
C GLU A 4 -12.91 25.30 -8.63
N ALA A 5 -13.45 25.56 -7.44
CA ALA A 5 -12.78 25.23 -6.19
C ALA A 5 -12.65 23.71 -6.14
N GLN A 6 -11.47 23.18 -6.52
CA GLN A 6 -11.17 21.76 -6.39
C GLN A 6 -11.38 21.36 -4.93
N ALA A 7 -12.23 20.35 -4.72
CA ALA A 7 -12.62 19.92 -3.38
C ALA A 7 -11.37 19.59 -2.54
N GLN A 8 -11.09 20.39 -1.51
CA GLN A 8 -9.82 20.33 -0.77
C GLN A 8 -9.87 19.32 0.39
N TRP A 9 -10.40 18.12 0.15
CA TRP A 9 -10.45 17.08 1.17
C TRP A 9 -9.27 16.11 1.02
N VAL A 10 -8.90 15.50 2.14
CA VAL A 10 -7.90 14.42 2.19
C VAL A 10 -8.50 13.25 2.95
N LEU A 11 -8.64 12.12 2.25
CA LEU A 11 -9.02 10.85 2.85
C LEU A 11 -7.74 10.11 3.21
N THR A 12 -7.60 9.69 4.46
CA THR A 12 -6.41 8.97 4.93
C THR A 12 -6.77 7.63 5.56
N ALA A 13 -5.84 6.69 5.47
CA ALA A 13 -5.88 5.45 6.22
C ALA A 13 -4.46 4.99 6.55
N THR A 14 -4.30 4.44 7.75
CA THR A 14 -3.01 3.97 8.26
C THR A 14 -3.11 2.50 8.62
N GLY A 15 -2.21 1.69 8.07
CA GLY A 15 -2.00 0.31 8.45
C GLY A 15 -0.70 0.15 9.23
N ARG A 16 -0.62 -0.94 10.01
CA ARG A 16 0.62 -1.49 10.54
C ARG A 16 0.67 -2.96 10.15
N SER A 17 1.81 -3.43 9.64
CA SER A 17 2.03 -4.83 9.27
C SER A 17 3.29 -5.35 9.95
N PRO A 18 3.25 -6.55 10.57
CA PRO A 18 4.46 -7.23 11.03
C PRO A 18 5.32 -7.69 9.85
N THR A 19 6.54 -8.10 10.16
CA THR A 19 7.38 -8.88 9.24
C THR A 19 7.27 -10.38 9.50
N ASN A 20 7.86 -11.20 8.64
CA ASN A 20 7.91 -12.65 8.81
C ASN A 20 9.32 -13.22 8.53
N ILE A 21 9.57 -14.43 9.01
CA ILE A 21 10.78 -15.21 8.70
C ILE A 21 10.37 -16.55 8.11
N ALA A 22 10.81 -16.82 6.87
CA ALA A 22 10.53 -18.07 6.18
C ALA A 22 11.21 -19.29 6.85
N VAL A 23 10.42 -20.29 7.24
CA VAL A 23 10.85 -21.62 7.70
C VAL A 23 10.91 -22.63 6.56
N ILE A 24 10.02 -22.50 5.56
CA ILE A 24 10.15 -23.12 4.23
C ILE A 24 10.32 -21.97 3.23
N LYS A 25 11.39 -22.03 2.43
CA LYS A 25 11.86 -20.89 1.64
C LYS A 25 11.07 -20.70 0.35
N TYR A 26 10.67 -19.46 0.09
CA TYR A 26 10.34 -18.99 -1.25
C TYR A 26 11.64 -18.78 -2.03
N TRP A 27 11.88 -19.56 -3.09
CA TRP A 27 13.08 -19.39 -3.90
C TRP A 27 12.87 -19.84 -5.36
N GLY A 28 12.77 -18.86 -6.25
CA GLY A 28 12.53 -19.08 -7.68
C GLY A 28 11.10 -18.71 -8.10
N LYS A 29 10.97 -18.21 -9.33
CA LYS A 29 9.70 -17.77 -9.92
C LYS A 29 9.42 -18.54 -11.19
N ARG A 30 8.21 -19.09 -11.31
CA ARG A 30 7.72 -19.64 -12.59
C ARG A 30 7.11 -18.58 -13.49
N ASP A 31 6.69 -17.45 -12.90
CA ASP A 31 6.20 -16.28 -13.62
C ASP A 31 6.70 -15.01 -12.91
N GLU A 32 7.51 -14.21 -13.58
CA GLU A 32 8.07 -12.98 -13.00
C GLU A 32 7.09 -11.81 -12.98
N ALA A 33 6.17 -11.76 -13.95
CA ALA A 33 5.21 -10.68 -14.10
C ALA A 33 4.11 -10.78 -13.03
N LEU A 34 3.63 -12.00 -12.78
CA LEU A 34 2.66 -12.32 -11.74
C LEU A 34 3.29 -12.66 -10.38
N ILE A 35 4.63 -12.81 -10.33
CA ILE A 35 5.39 -13.17 -9.12
C ILE A 35 4.97 -14.56 -8.58
N LEU A 36 4.69 -15.53 -9.46
CA LEU A 36 4.28 -16.87 -9.04
C LEU A 36 5.48 -17.73 -8.63
N PRO A 37 5.49 -18.34 -7.43
CA PRO A 37 6.59 -19.18 -6.99
C PRO A 37 6.66 -20.52 -7.74
N VAL A 38 7.85 -21.13 -7.72
CA VAL A 38 8.02 -22.54 -8.15
C VAL A 38 7.61 -23.54 -7.06
N ASN A 39 7.59 -23.12 -5.79
CA ASN A 39 7.26 -23.97 -4.64
C ASN A 39 6.51 -23.18 -3.55
N ASP A 40 5.75 -23.89 -2.73
CA ASP A 40 5.12 -23.30 -1.56
C ASP A 40 6.17 -22.88 -0.52
N SER A 41 5.82 -21.89 0.29
CA SER A 41 6.65 -21.38 1.39
C SER A 41 5.83 -21.27 2.67
N ILE A 42 6.49 -21.38 3.82
CA ILE A 42 5.89 -21.22 5.14
C ILE A 42 6.78 -20.26 5.93
N SER A 43 6.17 -19.32 6.64
CA SER A 43 6.89 -18.33 7.45
C SER A 43 6.27 -18.22 8.84
N VAL A 44 7.04 -17.62 9.76
CA VAL A 44 6.58 -17.25 11.10
C VAL A 44 6.50 -15.73 11.15
N THR A 45 5.32 -15.20 11.46
CA THR A 45 5.11 -13.77 11.69
C THR A 45 5.78 -13.34 12.99
N LEU A 46 6.53 -12.24 12.95
CA LEU A 46 7.17 -11.66 14.13
C LEU A 46 6.23 -10.69 14.83
N ASP A 47 6.46 -10.50 16.12
CA ASP A 47 5.70 -9.54 16.92
C ASP A 47 5.85 -8.12 16.35
N PRO A 48 4.75 -7.45 15.97
CA PRO A 48 4.79 -6.11 15.40
C PRO A 48 5.36 -5.05 16.34
N ASP A 49 5.31 -5.27 17.67
CA ASP A 49 5.84 -4.33 18.67
C ASP A 49 7.36 -4.19 18.60
N HIS A 50 8.03 -5.20 18.06
CA HIS A 50 9.47 -5.16 17.80
C HIS A 50 9.79 -4.82 16.36
N LEU A 51 9.13 -5.43 15.38
CA LEU A 51 9.47 -5.29 13.97
C LEU A 51 8.21 -5.16 13.10
N SER A 52 7.96 -3.95 12.60
CA SER A 52 6.81 -3.66 11.74
C SER A 52 7.07 -2.53 10.75
N ALA A 53 6.24 -2.51 9.71
CA ALA A 53 6.07 -1.37 8.83
C ALA A 53 4.73 -0.69 9.13
N THR A 54 4.73 0.63 9.23
CA THR A 54 3.54 1.47 9.32
C THR A 54 3.42 2.28 8.04
N THR A 55 2.30 2.15 7.34
CA THR A 55 2.05 2.85 6.09
C THR A 55 0.77 3.65 6.20
N THR A 56 0.88 4.94 5.91
CA THR A 56 -0.25 5.84 5.74
C THR A 56 -0.44 6.11 4.25
N VAL A 57 -1.67 5.96 3.79
CA VAL A 57 -2.08 6.30 2.42
C VAL A 57 -3.08 7.43 2.49
N ALA A 58 -2.90 8.41 1.62
CA ALA A 58 -3.79 9.54 1.47
C ALA A 58 -4.28 9.63 0.03
N ALA A 59 -5.56 9.90 -0.17
CA ALA A 59 -6.17 10.23 -1.46
C ALA A 59 -6.77 11.63 -1.39
N SER A 60 -6.58 12.42 -2.45
CA SER A 60 -7.13 13.75 -2.57
C SER A 60 -7.20 14.16 -4.05
N PRO A 61 -8.25 14.88 -4.48
CA PRO A 61 -8.29 15.46 -5.82
C PRO A 61 -7.28 16.61 -6.00
N ALA A 62 -6.69 17.12 -4.90
CA ALA A 62 -5.63 18.13 -4.96
C ALA A 62 -4.23 17.54 -5.22
N PHE A 63 -4.08 16.21 -5.22
CA PHE A 63 -2.80 15.58 -5.50
C PHE A 63 -2.54 15.53 -7.01
N PRO A 64 -1.39 16.02 -7.51
CA PRO A 64 -1.12 16.11 -8.94
C PRO A 64 -0.58 14.80 -9.54
N SER A 65 -0.12 13.86 -8.71
CA SER A 65 0.45 12.58 -9.14
C SER A 65 0.55 11.62 -7.96
N ASP A 66 0.75 10.33 -8.25
CA ASP A 66 1.05 9.33 -7.21
C ASP A 66 2.48 9.55 -6.69
N ARG A 67 2.66 9.59 -5.36
CA ARG A 67 3.97 9.78 -4.73
C ARG A 67 4.15 8.85 -3.53
N MET A 68 5.37 8.40 -3.29
CA MET A 68 5.67 7.53 -2.16
C MET A 68 6.95 7.95 -1.43
N TRP A 69 6.89 7.91 -0.10
CA TRP A 69 8.02 8.10 0.79
C TRP A 69 8.25 6.84 1.61
N LEU A 70 9.50 6.41 1.67
CA LEU A 70 9.95 5.30 2.52
C LEU A 70 11.01 5.83 3.49
N ASN A 71 10.74 5.72 4.80
CA ASN A 71 11.63 6.22 5.85
C ASN A 71 12.04 7.69 5.63
N GLY A 72 11.08 8.53 5.22
CA GLY A 72 11.27 9.96 4.98
C GLY A 72 11.91 10.32 3.64
N LYS A 73 12.37 9.34 2.84
CA LYS A 73 12.94 9.58 1.51
C LYS A 73 11.91 9.31 0.43
N GLU A 74 11.74 10.23 -0.49
CA GLU A 74 10.88 10.03 -1.65
C GLU A 74 11.48 8.98 -2.58
N ILE A 75 10.64 8.04 -3.02
CA ILE A 75 11.02 6.99 -3.96
C ILE A 75 10.12 7.05 -5.20
N ALA A 76 10.71 6.79 -6.35
CA ALA A 76 9.96 6.79 -7.60
C ALA A 76 8.99 5.60 -7.67
N LEU A 77 7.73 5.87 -8.01
CA LEU A 77 6.70 4.86 -8.26
C LEU A 77 6.76 4.29 -9.70
N SER A 78 7.82 4.59 -10.46
CA SER A 78 7.99 4.13 -11.84
C SER A 78 8.27 2.62 -11.98
N GLY A 79 8.47 1.91 -10.86
CA GLY A 79 8.66 0.45 -10.86
C GLY A 79 7.36 -0.32 -11.07
N GLY A 80 7.42 -1.39 -11.89
CA GLY A 80 6.24 -2.20 -12.26
C GLY A 80 5.48 -2.85 -11.10
N ARG A 81 6.14 -3.10 -9.95
CA ARG A 81 5.51 -3.69 -8.76
C ARG A 81 4.53 -2.74 -8.08
N PHE A 82 4.93 -1.49 -7.85
CA PHE A 82 4.07 -0.49 -7.22
C PHE A 82 2.89 -0.13 -8.12
N GLN A 83 3.13 0.04 -9.42
CA GLN A 83 2.06 0.29 -10.39
C GLN A 83 1.05 -0.86 -10.46
N SER A 84 1.52 -2.11 -10.39
CA SER A 84 0.62 -3.27 -10.35
C SER A 84 -0.20 -3.32 -9.07
N CYS A 85 0.41 -3.06 -7.91
CA CYS A 85 -0.29 -2.98 -6.64
C CYS A 85 -1.37 -1.89 -6.65
N LEU A 86 -1.01 -0.66 -7.04
CA LEU A 86 -1.94 0.47 -7.12
C LEU A 86 -3.09 0.21 -8.09
N ARG A 87 -2.80 -0.36 -9.26
CA ARG A 87 -3.83 -0.74 -10.25
C ARG A 87 -4.81 -1.75 -9.66
N GLU A 88 -4.32 -2.82 -9.04
CA GLU A 88 -5.17 -3.87 -8.51
C GLU A 88 -6.01 -3.41 -7.31
N ILE A 89 -5.49 -2.48 -6.49
CA ILE A 89 -6.23 -1.87 -5.41
C ILE A 89 -7.30 -0.91 -5.95
N ARG A 90 -6.97 -0.01 -6.89
CA ARG A 90 -7.94 0.89 -7.55
C ARG A 90 -9.10 0.10 -8.16
N LYS A 91 -8.83 -1.03 -8.83
CA LYS A 91 -9.88 -1.90 -9.40
C LYS A 91 -10.84 -2.49 -8.35
N ARG A 92 -10.34 -2.74 -7.14
CA ARG A 92 -11.10 -3.31 -6.00
C ARG A 92 -11.71 -2.24 -5.09
N ALA A 93 -11.35 -0.97 -5.30
CA ALA A 93 -11.90 0.14 -4.55
C ALA A 93 -13.43 0.18 -4.71
N ARG A 94 -14.09 0.64 -3.66
CA ARG A 94 -15.55 0.77 -3.60
C ARG A 94 -15.93 2.21 -3.33
N ASP A 95 -17.23 2.47 -3.37
CA ASP A 95 -17.78 3.76 -2.98
C ASP A 95 -17.42 4.02 -1.51
N VAL A 96 -16.96 5.24 -1.23
CA VAL A 96 -16.64 5.71 0.11
C VAL A 96 -17.45 6.96 0.39
N GLU A 97 -18.15 6.93 1.51
CA GLU A 97 -18.88 8.07 2.05
C GLU A 97 -18.44 8.32 3.49
N ASP A 98 -17.86 9.49 3.73
CA ASP A 98 -17.54 9.99 5.07
C ASP A 98 -18.41 11.23 5.30
N GLU A 99 -19.55 11.02 5.97
CA GLU A 99 -20.52 12.08 6.30
C GLU A 99 -19.91 13.21 7.15
N LYS A 100 -18.95 12.88 8.02
CA LYS A 100 -18.33 13.86 8.92
C LYS A 100 -17.41 14.82 8.16
N LYS A 101 -16.75 14.32 7.12
CA LYS A 101 -15.85 15.11 6.27
C LYS A 101 -16.51 15.60 4.98
N GLY A 102 -17.76 15.22 4.72
CA GLY A 102 -18.47 15.52 3.48
C GLY A 102 -17.82 14.90 2.24
N ILE A 103 -17.11 13.77 2.41
CA ILE A 103 -16.38 13.11 1.33
C ILE A 103 -17.30 12.06 0.73
N LYS A 104 -17.55 12.16 -0.59
CA LYS A 104 -18.18 11.10 -1.37
C LYS A 104 -17.29 10.78 -2.56
N ILE A 105 -16.82 9.54 -2.62
CA ILE A 105 -15.97 9.04 -3.69
C ILE A 105 -16.69 7.85 -4.30
N LYS A 106 -17.00 7.91 -5.60
CA LYS A 106 -17.54 6.74 -6.30
C LYS A 106 -16.42 5.85 -6.81
N LYS A 107 -16.75 4.61 -7.13
CA LYS A 107 -15.82 3.65 -7.71
C LYS A 107 -15.04 4.21 -8.90
N GLU A 108 -15.71 4.97 -9.77
CA GLU A 108 -15.10 5.52 -11.00
C GLU A 108 -14.14 6.68 -10.72
N ASP A 109 -14.26 7.36 -9.57
CA ASP A 109 -13.41 8.48 -9.22
C ASP A 109 -12.01 8.02 -8.79
N TRP A 110 -11.87 6.78 -8.29
CA TRP A 110 -10.59 6.20 -7.87
C TRP A 110 -9.57 6.07 -9.00
N GLU A 111 -10.01 5.98 -10.25
CA GLU A 111 -9.12 5.96 -11.43
C GLU A 111 -8.46 7.31 -11.69
N LYS A 112 -9.12 8.41 -11.29
CA LYS A 112 -8.65 9.79 -11.48
C LYS A 112 -7.92 10.32 -10.26
N LEU A 113 -8.20 9.77 -9.08
CA LEU A 113 -7.57 10.22 -7.84
C LEU A 113 -6.13 9.73 -7.73
N HIS A 114 -5.26 10.67 -7.39
CA HIS A 114 -3.87 10.39 -7.05
C HIS A 114 -3.72 10.08 -5.57
N VAL A 115 -2.70 9.27 -5.24
CA VAL A 115 -2.41 8.84 -3.88
C VAL A 115 -1.01 9.22 -3.43
N HIS A 116 -0.91 9.70 -2.20
CA HIS A 116 0.35 9.90 -1.50
C HIS A 116 0.52 8.80 -0.44
N ILE A 117 1.66 8.12 -0.45
CA ILE A 117 1.94 6.98 0.43
C ILE A 117 3.17 7.29 1.26
N ALA A 118 3.06 7.26 2.58
CA ALA A 118 4.19 7.38 3.48
C ALA A 118 4.33 6.09 4.30
N SER A 119 5.43 5.37 4.10
CA SER A 119 5.77 4.17 4.86
C SER A 119 6.99 4.45 5.75
N TYR A 120 6.91 4.00 6.99
CA TYR A 120 8.02 3.91 7.91
C TYR A 120 8.19 2.47 8.36
N ASN A 121 9.42 1.99 8.46
CA ASN A 121 9.72 0.72 9.08
C ASN A 121 10.87 0.86 10.09
N ASN A 122 10.81 0.04 11.14
CA ASN A 122 11.81 0.01 12.21
C ASN A 122 12.78 -1.19 12.07
N PHE A 123 12.92 -1.73 10.86
CA PHE A 123 13.86 -2.83 10.61
C PHE A 123 15.30 -2.30 10.74
N PRO A 124 16.20 -2.98 11.47
CA PRO A 124 17.59 -2.57 11.52
C PRO A 124 18.19 -2.60 10.11
N THR A 125 18.78 -1.48 9.70
CA THR A 125 19.47 -1.39 8.42
C THR A 125 20.64 -2.38 8.45
N ALA A 126 20.73 -3.28 7.47
CA ALA A 126 21.67 -4.42 7.38
C ALA A 126 21.30 -5.73 8.12
N ALA A 127 20.11 -5.88 8.70
CA ALA A 127 19.70 -7.15 9.34
C ALA A 127 19.20 -8.24 8.36
N GLY A 128 19.18 -7.99 7.05
CA GLY A 128 18.71 -8.98 6.06
C GLY A 128 17.21 -9.32 6.15
N LEU A 129 16.41 -8.50 6.83
CA LEU A 129 14.97 -8.70 6.97
C LEU A 129 14.20 -8.27 5.71
N ALA A 130 13.14 -9.00 5.39
CA ALA A 130 12.25 -8.76 4.25
C ALA A 130 11.37 -7.52 4.48
N SER A 131 11.96 -6.33 4.41
CA SER A 131 11.28 -5.05 4.62
C SER A 131 10.23 -4.73 3.56
N SER A 132 10.34 -5.32 2.37
CA SER A 132 9.42 -5.14 1.26
C SER A 132 8.06 -5.83 1.48
N ALA A 133 8.05 -7.05 2.03
CA ALA A 133 6.82 -7.81 2.29
C ALA A 133 5.87 -7.05 3.25
N ALA A 134 6.40 -6.58 4.38
CA ALA A 134 5.63 -5.79 5.35
C ALA A 134 5.13 -4.46 4.76
N GLY A 135 5.93 -3.80 3.91
CA GLY A 135 5.54 -2.56 3.23
C GLY A 135 4.40 -2.76 2.24
N PHE A 136 4.45 -3.80 1.40
CA PHE A 136 3.38 -4.11 0.44
C PHE A 136 2.10 -4.59 1.12
N ALA A 137 2.21 -5.46 2.14
CA ALA A 137 1.06 -5.87 2.94
C ALA A 137 0.38 -4.67 3.62
N CYS A 138 1.18 -3.73 4.14
CA CYS A 138 0.67 -2.53 4.77
C CYS A 138 0.05 -1.54 3.77
N LEU A 139 0.60 -1.43 2.55
CA LEU A 139 0.01 -0.65 1.47
C LEU A 139 -1.35 -1.23 1.05
N GLY A 140 -1.43 -2.55 0.90
CA GLY A 140 -2.68 -3.27 0.68
C GLY A 140 -3.68 -2.95 1.78
N ARG A 141 -3.31 -3.17 3.06
CA ARG A 141 -4.19 -2.91 4.20
C ARG A 141 -4.60 -1.43 4.32
N GLY A 142 -3.69 -0.49 4.14
CA GLY A 142 -3.96 0.94 4.23
C GLY A 142 -4.98 1.40 3.20
N LEU A 143 -4.94 0.85 1.99
CA LEU A 143 -5.95 1.11 0.97
C LEU A 143 -7.22 0.25 1.17
N GLU A 144 -7.11 -0.95 1.75
CA GLU A 144 -8.24 -1.83 2.08
C GLU A 144 -9.09 -1.36 3.26
N VAL A 145 -8.57 -0.52 4.17
CA VAL A 145 -9.37 0.11 5.23
C VAL A 145 -10.51 0.97 4.61
N HIS A 146 -10.40 1.32 3.32
CA HIS A 146 -11.49 1.90 2.52
C HIS A 146 -12.08 0.94 1.46
N ALA A 147 -11.49 -0.23 1.26
CA ALA A 147 -11.89 -1.26 0.30
C ALA A 147 -11.71 -2.67 0.90
N ALA A 148 -12.72 -3.20 1.60
CA ALA A 148 -12.65 -4.44 2.40
C ALA A 148 -11.76 -5.60 1.86
N VAL A 149 -10.87 -6.02 2.76
CA VAL A 149 -10.31 -7.34 3.12
C VAL A 149 -9.67 -8.24 2.05
N TYR A 150 -8.38 -8.53 2.31
CA TYR A 150 -7.58 -9.76 2.18
C TYR A 150 -6.31 -9.58 1.32
N MET A 151 -5.18 -9.25 1.95
CA MET A 151 -3.85 -9.61 1.44
C MET A 151 -3.07 -10.42 2.48
N VAL A 152 -2.90 -11.70 2.18
CA VAL A 152 -1.94 -12.63 2.78
C VAL A 152 -0.80 -12.78 1.76
N ASP A 153 0.43 -12.54 2.22
CA ASP A 153 1.74 -12.92 1.67
C ASP A 153 2.04 -12.70 0.16
N LEU A 154 2.92 -11.71 -0.13
CA LEU A 154 3.64 -11.48 -1.39
C LEU A 154 5.16 -11.54 -1.18
#